data_AF-A0A5E4LP61-F1
#
_entry.id   AF-A0A5E4LP61-F1
#
_cell.length_a   1.000
_cell.length_b   1.000
_cell.length_c   1.000
_cell.angle_alpha   90.00
_cell.angle_beta   90.00
_cell.angle_gamma   90.00
#
_symmetry.space_group_name_H-M   'P 1'
#
loop_
_entity.id
_entity.type
_entity.pdbx_description
1 polymer ?
#
loop_
_entity_poly.entity_id
_entity_poly.type
_entity_poly.pdbx_seq_one_letter_code
_entity_poly.pdbx_strand_id
1 'polypeptide(L)'
;MNCVSQPNVPQLSRLTQKALSERKMLRDFLGGKRKTASFGGSGSAKVPKSAFIGGKYYVGEAAGFQDPFMGFGIKYALLSGKLSSDAITQGKDYDSLWKGAVLPGMKKDLARRFPLSLFGDAIVEFFMRKHKSGDIVDISNAAPERFPLYGAVEEIFFRLECLKKDTTGYW
;
A
#
# COMPACT_ATOMS: atom_id res chain seq x y z
N MET A 1 0.52 10.95 2.11
CA MET A 1 0.94 9.55 2.28
C MET A 1 2.43 9.48 2.34
N ASN A 2 2.96 9.21 3.52
CA ASN A 2 4.27 8.57 3.58
C ASN A 2 4.02 7.06 3.66
N CYS A 3 4.55 6.31 2.70
CA CYS A 3 4.53 4.84 2.72
C CYS A 3 5.47 4.26 3.80
N VAL A 4 6.26 5.12 4.45
CA VAL A 4 7.09 4.80 5.61
C VAL A 4 7.29 6.08 6.42
N SER A 5 7.05 5.95 7.73
CA SER A 5 7.43 6.84 8.85
C SER A 5 7.80 8.29 8.53
N GLN A 6 7.00 9.21 9.07
CA GLN A 6 7.22 10.66 9.30
C GLN A 6 7.98 11.50 8.22
N PRO A 7 7.51 12.71 7.89
CA PRO A 7 8.13 13.56 6.84
C PRO A 7 9.61 13.91 7.04
N ASN A 8 10.16 13.68 8.23
CA ASN A 8 11.55 13.95 8.56
C ASN A 8 12.06 12.92 9.56
N VAL A 9 12.65 11.84 9.06
CA VAL A 9 13.67 11.14 9.84
C VAL A 9 14.99 11.85 9.51
N PRO A 10 15.57 12.68 10.40
CA PRO A 10 16.76 13.48 10.10
C PRO A 10 17.96 12.62 9.67
N GLN A 11 17.91 11.34 10.04
CA GLN A 11 18.93 10.35 9.80
C GLN A 11 18.70 9.58 8.49
N LEU A 12 17.55 9.72 7.81
CA LEU A 12 17.21 8.92 6.64
C LEU A 12 18.27 9.03 5.55
N SER A 13 18.67 10.25 5.18
CA SER A 13 19.70 10.45 4.15
C SER A 13 21.02 9.76 4.53
N ARG A 14 21.42 9.86 5.80
CA ARG A 14 22.63 9.21 6.34
C ARG A 14 22.51 7.68 6.29
N LEU A 15 21.39 7.13 6.74
CA LEU A 15 21.15 5.69 6.78
C LEU A 15 21.02 5.09 5.38
N THR A 16 20.36 5.79 4.45
CA THR A 16 20.31 5.40 3.04
C THR A 16 21.71 5.40 2.44
N GLN A 17 22.50 6.47 2.62
CA GLN A 17 23.88 6.51 2.14
C GLN A 17 24.73 5.39 2.73
N LYS A 18 24.61 5.14 4.05
CA LYS A 18 25.27 4.03 4.73
C LYS A 18 24.90 2.70 4.08
N ALA A 19 23.61 2.42 3.88
CA ALA A 19 23.13 1.20 3.24
C ALA A 19 23.67 1.03 1.80
N LEU A 20 23.63 2.09 0.99
CA LEU A 20 24.17 2.08 -0.37
C LEU A 20 25.69 1.82 -0.40
N SER A 21 26.42 2.32 0.61
CA SER A 21 27.88 2.17 0.71
C SER A 21 28.34 0.87 1.34
N GLU A 22 27.54 0.23 2.21
CA GLU A 22 27.94 -0.96 2.94
C GLU A 22 27.44 -2.24 2.26
N ARG A 23 26.27 -2.20 1.62
CA ARG A 23 25.68 -3.39 0.98
C ARG A 23 26.25 -3.58 -0.42
N LYS A 24 27.05 -4.65 -0.60
CA LYS A 24 27.64 -5.03 -1.89
C LYS A 24 26.62 -5.01 -3.04
N MET A 25 25.49 -5.69 -2.86
CA MET A 25 24.42 -5.74 -3.88
C MET A 25 23.94 -4.35 -4.33
N LEU A 26 23.73 -3.41 -3.40
CA LEU A 26 23.28 -2.06 -3.73
C LEU A 26 24.38 -1.24 -4.42
N ARG A 27 25.63 -1.40 -3.97
CA ARG A 27 26.80 -0.76 -4.56
C ARG A 27 27.01 -1.19 -6.01
N ASP A 28 26.89 -2.50 -6.26
CA ASP A 28 27.05 -3.11 -7.57
C ASP A 28 25.91 -2.66 -8.50
N PHE A 29 24.67 -2.65 -8.01
CA PHE A 29 23.50 -2.17 -8.76
C PHE A 29 23.61 -0.69 -9.16
N LEU A 30 24.10 0.16 -8.26
CA LEU A 30 24.27 1.59 -8.53
C LEU A 30 25.44 1.90 -9.47
N GLY A 31 26.40 0.98 -9.63
CA GLY A 31 27.59 1.18 -10.47
C GLY A 31 28.40 2.42 -10.06
N GLY A 32 28.53 2.68 -8.76
CA GLY A 32 29.27 3.84 -8.24
C GLY A 32 28.58 5.20 -8.39
N LYS A 33 27.33 5.24 -8.90
CA LYS A 33 26.56 6.49 -9.00
C LYS A 33 26.20 7.02 -7.61
N ARG A 34 26.32 8.34 -7.44
CA ARG A 34 25.93 9.04 -6.21
C ARG A 34 24.52 9.59 -6.34
N LYS A 35 23.82 9.70 -5.21
CA LYS A 35 22.53 10.39 -5.12
C LYS A 35 22.72 11.87 -5.53
N THR A 36 21.98 12.31 -6.54
CA THR A 36 22.03 13.69 -7.04
C THR A 36 21.01 14.60 -6.35
N ALA A 37 19.84 14.07 -6.00
CA ALA A 37 18.80 14.79 -5.28
C ALA A 37 17.97 13.84 -4.41
N SER A 38 17.33 14.39 -3.37
CA SER A 38 16.22 13.71 -2.70
C SER A 38 14.96 13.98 -3.47
N PHE A 39 14.23 12.93 -3.84
CA PHE A 39 12.86 13.05 -4.32
C PHE A 39 11.96 12.24 -3.39
N GLY A 40 10.77 12.75 -3.16
CA GLY A 40 9.76 12.18 -2.27
C GLY A 40 8.48 12.99 -2.41
N GLY A 41 7.35 12.36 -2.10
CA GLY A 41 6.06 13.01 -2.23
C GLY A 41 5.03 12.32 -1.36
N SER A 42 3.95 13.04 -1.07
CA SER A 42 2.82 12.51 -0.34
C SER A 42 1.68 12.21 -1.31
N GLY A 43 1.26 10.95 -1.40
CA GLY A 43 0.02 10.56 -2.08
C GLY A 43 -1.22 10.67 -1.18
N SER A 44 -2.41 10.53 -1.74
CA SER A 44 -3.63 10.30 -0.96
C SER A 44 -4.49 9.29 -1.72
N ALA A 45 -4.82 8.16 -1.10
CA ALA A 45 -5.80 7.25 -1.68
C ALA A 45 -7.22 7.76 -1.37
N LYS A 46 -8.23 7.29 -2.09
CA LYS A 46 -9.61 7.40 -1.65
C LYS A 46 -10.31 6.17 -2.14
N VAL A 47 -10.90 5.41 -1.22
CA VAL A 47 -11.78 4.32 -1.61
C VAL A 47 -13.03 4.96 -2.23
N PRO A 48 -13.29 4.79 -3.53
CA PRO A 48 -14.45 5.40 -4.17
C PRO A 48 -15.74 4.72 -3.71
N LYS A 49 -16.86 5.45 -3.73
CA LYS A 49 -18.20 4.83 -3.55
C LYS A 49 -18.66 4.11 -4.83
N SER A 50 -18.29 4.68 -5.97
CA SER A 50 -18.55 4.19 -7.31
C SER A 50 -17.36 4.54 -8.21
N ALA A 51 -17.05 3.66 -9.16
CA ALA A 51 -16.07 3.92 -10.23
C ALA A 51 -16.75 4.03 -11.60
N PHE A 52 -18.08 4.06 -11.64
CA PHE A 52 -18.87 4.39 -12.82
C PHE A 52 -19.56 5.73 -12.62
N ILE A 53 -19.04 6.79 -13.23
CA ILE A 53 -19.48 8.17 -12.96
C ILE A 53 -19.78 8.86 -14.28
N GLY A 54 -21.01 9.35 -14.43
CA GLY A 54 -21.43 10.09 -15.62
C GLY A 54 -21.27 9.29 -16.93
N GLY A 55 -21.60 7.99 -16.90
CA GLY A 55 -21.49 7.12 -18.07
C GLY A 55 -20.06 6.66 -18.38
N LYS A 56 -19.07 6.94 -17.52
CA LYS A 56 -17.66 6.60 -17.75
C LYS A 56 -17.16 5.59 -16.72
N TYR A 57 -16.41 4.60 -17.19
CA TYR A 57 -15.72 3.62 -16.36
C TYR A 57 -14.33 4.16 -15.98
N TYR A 58 -14.13 4.47 -14.71
CA TYR A 58 -12.83 4.87 -14.19
C TYR A 58 -12.02 3.64 -13.79
N VAL A 59 -10.74 3.62 -14.15
CA VAL A 59 -9.82 2.51 -13.87
C VAL A 59 -8.52 3.02 -13.24
N GLY A 60 -7.80 2.13 -12.56
CA GLY A 60 -6.51 2.42 -11.93
C GLY A 60 -6.55 3.61 -10.98
N GLU A 61 -5.52 4.44 -11.02
CA GLU A 61 -5.39 5.60 -10.15
C GLU A 61 -6.51 6.64 -10.36
N ALA A 62 -7.01 6.77 -11.59
CA ALA A 62 -8.13 7.67 -11.90
C ALA A 62 -9.42 7.27 -11.16
N ALA A 63 -9.58 5.99 -10.82
CA ALA A 63 -10.66 5.49 -9.97
C ALA A 63 -10.36 5.56 -8.47
N GLY A 64 -9.13 5.93 -8.09
CA GLY A 64 -8.65 5.83 -6.71
C GLY A 64 -8.17 4.42 -6.33
N PHE A 65 -7.98 3.52 -7.29
CA PHE A 65 -7.51 2.15 -7.06
C PHE A 65 -5.98 2.09 -6.92
N GLN A 66 -5.48 2.65 -5.84
CA GLN A 66 -4.08 2.55 -5.42
C GLN A 66 -4.00 1.73 -4.14
N ASP A 67 -2.95 0.91 -3.99
CA ASP A 67 -2.63 0.24 -2.72
C ASP A 67 -2.34 1.29 -1.62
N PRO A 68 -3.17 1.40 -0.57
CA PRO A 68 -2.98 2.39 0.49
C PRO A 68 -1.82 2.09 1.45
N PHE A 69 -1.30 0.86 1.43
CA PHE A 69 -0.18 0.42 2.26
C PHE A 69 1.16 0.61 1.54
N MET A 70 1.34 -0.01 0.37
CA MET A 70 2.61 0.01 -0.37
C MET A 70 2.68 1.13 -1.43
N GLY A 71 1.56 1.76 -1.78
CA GLY A 71 1.51 2.87 -2.74
C GLY A 71 1.56 2.44 -4.21
N PHE A 72 1.60 1.13 -4.52
CA PHE A 72 1.64 0.64 -5.89
C PHE A 72 0.23 0.47 -6.49
N GLY A 73 -0.06 1.19 -7.59
CA GLY A 73 -1.36 1.13 -8.27
C GLY A 73 -1.46 0.13 -9.42
N ILE A 74 -0.34 -0.43 -9.89
CA ILE A 74 -0.28 -1.19 -11.15
C ILE A 74 -1.21 -2.41 -11.14
N LYS A 75 -1.20 -3.20 -10.06
CA LYS A 75 -2.08 -4.38 -9.90
C LYS A 75 -3.54 -4.00 -10.11
N TYR A 76 -4.00 -2.95 -9.43
CA TYR A 76 -5.39 -2.55 -9.51
C TYR A 76 -5.71 -1.82 -10.82
N ALA A 77 -4.76 -1.13 -11.46
CA ALA A 77 -4.93 -0.58 -12.80
C ALA A 77 -5.21 -1.67 -13.84
N LEU A 78 -4.42 -2.76 -13.83
CA LEU A 78 -4.64 -3.91 -14.72
C LEU A 78 -5.96 -4.61 -14.43
N LEU A 79 -6.23 -4.89 -13.15
CA LEU A 79 -7.44 -5.60 -12.73
C LEU A 79 -8.70 -4.79 -13.07
N SER A 80 -8.74 -3.51 -12.72
CA SER A 80 -9.89 -2.65 -12.98
C SER A 80 -10.13 -2.41 -14.47
N GLY A 81 -9.07 -2.35 -15.29
CA GLY A 81 -9.17 -2.29 -16.75
C GLY A 81 -9.82 -3.54 -17.35
N LYS A 82 -9.45 -4.73 -16.85
CA LYS A 82 -10.12 -5.97 -17.25
C LYS A 82 -11.60 -5.97 -16.84
N LEU A 83 -11.91 -5.56 -15.61
CA LEU A 83 -13.28 -5.54 -15.10
C LEU A 83 -14.16 -4.53 -15.84
N SER A 84 -13.61 -3.38 -16.28
CA SER A 84 -14.37 -2.43 -17.10
C SER A 84 -14.64 -3.00 -18.49
N SER A 85 -13.67 -3.73 -19.07
CA SER A 85 -13.89 -4.44 -20.34
C SER A 85 -15.01 -5.47 -20.21
N ASP A 86 -15.04 -6.26 -19.13
CA ASP A 86 -16.13 -7.21 -18.88
C ASP A 86 -17.48 -6.50 -18.71
N ALA A 87 -17.51 -5.38 -17.99
CA ALA A 87 -18.73 -4.59 -17.80
C ALA A 87 -19.30 -4.09 -19.13
N ILE A 88 -18.45 -3.57 -20.01
CA ILE A 88 -18.83 -3.05 -21.34
C ILE A 88 -19.30 -4.18 -22.24
N THR A 89 -18.52 -5.27 -22.33
CA THR A 89 -18.76 -6.35 -23.31
C THR A 89 -19.89 -7.30 -22.91
N GLN A 90 -20.10 -7.51 -21.61
CA GLN A 90 -21.07 -8.48 -21.09
C GLN A 90 -22.26 -7.80 -20.40
N GLY A 91 -22.34 -6.47 -20.43
CA GLY A 91 -23.43 -5.71 -19.81
C GLY A 91 -23.50 -5.86 -18.28
N LYS A 92 -22.37 -6.13 -17.62
CA LYS A 92 -22.30 -6.34 -16.17
C LYS A 92 -22.19 -5.02 -15.42
N ASP A 93 -22.69 -5.01 -14.18
CA ASP A 93 -22.48 -3.87 -13.29
C ASP A 93 -21.01 -3.77 -12.87
N TYR A 94 -20.34 -2.70 -13.31
CA TYR A 94 -18.94 -2.45 -13.00
C TYR A 94 -18.70 -2.27 -11.51
N ASP A 95 -19.64 -1.63 -10.80
CA ASP A 95 -19.48 -1.37 -9.37
C ASP A 95 -19.46 -2.66 -8.56
N SER A 96 -20.36 -3.60 -8.87
CA SER A 96 -20.35 -4.93 -8.27
C SER A 96 -19.05 -5.69 -8.57
N LEU A 97 -18.55 -5.60 -9.81
CA LEU A 97 -17.30 -6.26 -10.22
C LEU A 97 -16.08 -5.78 -9.43
N TRP A 98 -15.82 -4.46 -9.40
CA TRP A 98 -14.64 -3.96 -8.68
C TRP A 98 -14.80 -4.06 -7.16
N LYS A 99 -16.02 -3.94 -6.61
CA LYS A 99 -16.26 -4.17 -5.17
C LYS A 99 -15.97 -5.61 -4.76
N GLY A 100 -16.19 -6.58 -5.64
CA GLY A 100 -15.81 -7.97 -5.39
C GLY A 100 -14.30 -8.24 -5.50
N ALA A 101 -13.61 -7.57 -6.43
CA ALA A 101 -12.24 -7.92 -6.80
C ALA A 101 -11.15 -7.00 -6.24
N VAL A 102 -11.43 -5.70 -6.07
CA VAL A 102 -10.46 -4.66 -5.68
C VAL A 102 -10.65 -4.23 -4.24
N LEU A 103 -11.90 -3.94 -3.84
CA LEU A 103 -12.22 -3.41 -2.51
C LEU A 103 -11.71 -4.26 -1.35
N PRO A 104 -11.77 -5.61 -1.37
CA PRO A 104 -11.27 -6.41 -0.27
C PRO A 104 -9.77 -6.17 -0.04
N GLY A 105 -8.97 -6.15 -1.10
CA GLY A 105 -7.53 -5.87 -1.01
C GLY A 105 -7.26 -4.50 -0.39
N MET A 106 -7.91 -3.46 -0.91
CA MET A 106 -7.75 -2.10 -0.38
C MET A 106 -8.11 -1.98 1.11
N LYS A 107 -9.15 -2.69 1.57
CA LYS A 107 -9.52 -2.72 3.00
C LYS A 107 -8.43 -3.36 3.85
N LYS A 108 -7.87 -4.49 3.39
CA LYS A 108 -6.76 -5.16 4.09
C LYS A 108 -5.53 -4.26 4.17
N ASP A 109 -5.21 -3.57 3.08
CA ASP A 109 -4.07 -2.66 3.02
C ASP A 109 -4.25 -1.46 3.97
N LEU A 110 -5.46 -0.88 4.04
CA LEU A 110 -5.80 0.16 5.03
C LEU A 110 -5.74 -0.36 6.48
N ALA A 111 -6.20 -1.58 6.73
CA ALA A 111 -6.11 -2.19 8.05
C ALA A 111 -4.65 -2.39 8.50
N ARG A 112 -3.75 -2.82 7.59
CA ARG A 112 -2.30 -2.94 7.87
C ARG A 112 -1.63 -1.59 8.10
N ARG A 113 -2.16 -0.53 7.50
CA ARG A 113 -1.64 0.84 7.67
C ARG A 113 -1.85 1.37 9.09
N PHE A 114 -2.95 1.03 9.75
CA PHE A 114 -3.24 1.50 11.11
C PHE A 114 -2.11 1.20 12.10
N PRO A 115 -1.68 -0.06 12.32
CA PRO A 115 -0.59 -0.35 13.25
C PRO A 115 0.76 0.19 12.75
N LEU A 116 1.00 0.28 11.43
CA LEU A 116 2.20 0.95 10.90
C LEU A 116 2.21 2.45 11.27
N SER A 117 1.05 3.11 11.29
CA SER A 117 0.94 4.51 11.66
C SER A 117 1.20 4.76 13.16
N LEU A 118 0.89 3.78 14.01
CA LEU A 118 1.13 3.84 15.46
C LEU A 118 2.57 3.48 15.83
N PHE A 119 3.11 2.41 15.25
CA PHE A 119 4.37 1.80 15.68
C PHE A 119 5.55 2.09 14.75
N GLY A 120 5.30 2.66 13.57
CA GLY A 120 6.34 3.02 12.60
C GLY A 120 7.27 1.84 12.27
N ASP A 121 8.56 2.10 12.25
CA ASP A 121 9.57 1.12 11.84
C ASP A 121 9.65 -0.10 12.78
N ALA A 122 9.19 0.01 14.02
CA ALA A 122 9.24 -1.09 15.00
C ALA A 122 8.43 -2.31 14.55
N ILE A 123 7.30 -2.08 13.85
CA ILE A 123 6.49 -3.20 13.35
C ILE A 123 7.18 -3.92 12.19
N VAL A 124 7.80 -3.15 11.28
CA VAL A 124 8.55 -3.69 10.15
C VAL A 124 9.75 -4.48 10.66
N GLU A 125 10.46 -3.95 11.64
CA GLU A 125 11.59 -4.64 12.27
C GLU A 125 11.13 -5.94 12.95
N PHE A 126 10.04 -5.90 13.71
CA PHE A 126 9.47 -7.09 14.36
C PHE A 126 9.12 -8.20 13.35
N PHE A 127 8.50 -7.84 12.22
CA PHE A 127 8.21 -8.79 11.14
C PHE A 127 9.48 -9.33 10.48
N MET A 128 10.46 -8.47 10.19
CA MET A 128 11.68 -8.86 9.49
C MET A 128 12.66 -9.65 10.35
N ARG A 129 12.64 -9.51 11.69
CA ARG A 129 13.55 -10.22 12.62
C ARG A 129 13.52 -11.75 12.46
N LYS A 130 12.42 -12.32 11.98
CA LYS A 130 12.26 -13.77 11.80
C LYS A 130 12.77 -14.29 10.45
N HIS A 131 13.12 -13.40 9.53
CA HIS A 131 13.48 -13.74 8.16
C HIS A 131 14.98 -13.55 7.95
N LYS A 132 15.59 -14.45 7.19
CA LYS A 132 17.01 -14.42 6.81
C LYS A 132 17.17 -13.76 5.45
N SER A 133 18.41 -13.33 5.17
CA SER A 133 18.77 -12.79 3.86
C SER A 133 18.57 -13.87 2.79
N GLY A 134 17.73 -13.60 1.80
CA GLY A 134 17.38 -14.53 0.72
C GLY A 134 15.99 -15.15 0.86
N ASP A 135 15.31 -14.96 2.00
CA ASP A 135 13.95 -15.43 2.19
C ASP A 135 12.97 -14.58 1.36
N ILE A 136 12.00 -15.25 0.72
CA ILE A 136 10.87 -14.58 0.07
C ILE A 136 9.83 -14.29 1.15
N VAL A 137 9.67 -13.02 1.50
CA VAL A 137 8.70 -12.56 2.49
C VAL A 137 7.42 -12.14 1.79
N ASP A 138 6.35 -12.92 1.97
CA ASP A 138 5.02 -12.50 1.51
C ASP A 138 4.35 -11.63 2.58
N ILE A 139 4.50 -10.31 2.45
CA ILE A 139 3.89 -9.33 3.36
C ILE A 139 2.36 -9.38 3.28
N SER A 140 1.80 -9.83 2.15
CA SER A 140 0.35 -9.95 1.97
C SER A 140 -0.24 -11.07 2.84
N ASN A 141 0.53 -12.14 3.01
CA ASN A 141 0.20 -13.31 3.84
C ASN A 141 0.95 -13.33 5.19
N ALA A 142 1.72 -12.29 5.51
CA ALA A 142 2.42 -12.16 6.79
C ALA A 142 1.49 -11.89 7.99
N ALA A 143 0.18 -11.79 7.76
CA ALA A 143 -0.81 -11.85 8.81
C ALA A 143 -0.56 -13.14 9.61
N PRO A 144 -0.46 -13.09 10.96
CA PRO A 144 -0.30 -14.30 11.73
C PRO A 144 -1.53 -15.17 11.52
N GLU A 145 -1.44 -16.17 10.64
CA GLU A 145 -2.49 -17.19 10.38
C GLU A 145 -2.93 -17.89 11.68
N ARG A 146 -2.14 -17.75 12.76
CA ARG A 146 -2.40 -18.25 14.11
C ARG A 146 -3.28 -17.37 15.00
N PHE A 147 -3.76 -16.20 14.55
CA PHE A 147 -4.73 -15.41 15.31
C PHE A 147 -6.16 -15.71 14.80
N PRO A 148 -6.94 -16.57 15.47
CA PRO A 148 -8.31 -16.91 15.03
C PRO A 148 -9.26 -15.71 15.01
N LEU A 149 -8.88 -14.58 15.61
CA LEU A 149 -9.60 -13.30 15.62
C LEU A 149 -9.02 -12.27 14.65
N TYR A 150 -8.02 -12.62 13.82
CA TYR A 150 -7.32 -11.64 12.98
C TYR A 150 -8.26 -10.92 12.02
N GLY A 151 -9.26 -11.59 11.45
CA GLY A 151 -10.26 -10.94 10.59
C GLY A 151 -11.12 -9.90 11.34
N ALA A 152 -11.46 -10.14 12.61
CA ALA A 152 -12.16 -9.17 13.45
C ALA A 152 -11.27 -7.98 13.81
N VAL A 153 -9.99 -8.24 14.09
CA VAL A 153 -8.97 -7.21 14.35
C VAL A 153 -8.73 -6.36 13.10
N GLU A 154 -8.72 -6.97 11.90
CA GLU A 154 -8.52 -6.31 10.62
C GLU A 154 -9.66 -5.32 10.33
N GLU A 155 -10.91 -5.72 10.57
CA GLU A 155 -12.07 -4.83 10.45
C GLU A 155 -12.02 -3.69 11.47
N ILE A 156 -11.58 -3.94 12.70
CA ILE A 156 -11.38 -2.89 13.71
C ILE A 156 -10.30 -1.91 13.25
N PHE A 157 -9.15 -2.39 12.79
CA PHE A 157 -8.06 -1.54 12.30
C PHE A 157 -8.47 -0.74 11.07
N PHE A 158 -9.22 -1.33 10.14
CA PHE A 158 -9.79 -0.62 9.01
C PHE A 158 -10.71 0.53 9.46
N ARG A 159 -11.59 0.29 10.43
CA ARG A 159 -12.48 1.32 10.99
C ARG A 159 -11.73 2.42 11.71
N LEU A 160 -10.71 2.06 12.50
CA LEU A 160 -9.86 3.02 13.18
C LEU A 160 -9.07 3.89 12.20
N GLU A 161 -8.57 3.31 11.11
CA GLU A 161 -7.89 4.07 10.05
C GLU A 161 -8.86 5.02 9.34
N CYS A 162 -10.09 4.59 9.06
CA CYS A 162 -11.13 5.46 8.50
C CYS A 162 -11.47 6.61 9.47
N LEU A 163 -11.63 6.33 10.77
CA LEU A 163 -11.91 7.36 11.78
C LEU A 163 -10.75 8.35 11.92
N LYS A 164 -9.50 7.86 11.88
CA LYS A 164 -8.31 8.71 11.87
C LYS A 164 -8.31 9.64 10.66
N LYS A 165 -8.69 9.14 9.49
CA LYS A 165 -8.84 9.97 8.29
C LYS A 165 -9.92 11.03 8.46
N ASP A 166 -11.09 10.67 8.94
CA ASP A 166 -12.22 11.59 9.08
C ASP A 166 -11.92 12.71 10.09
N THR A 167 -11.12 12.43 11.12
CA THR A 167 -10.71 13.40 12.15
C THR A 167 -9.52 14.27 11.75
N THR A 168 -8.51 13.69 11.09
CA THR A 168 -7.24 14.40 10.77
C THR A 168 -7.20 14.95 9.35
N GLY A 169 -8.07 14.48 8.46
CA GLY A 169 -8.03 14.78 7.02
C GLY A 169 -6.96 14.02 6.24
N TYR A 170 -6.13 13.21 6.91
CA TYR A 170 -5.02 12.47 6.33
C TYR A 170 -5.16 10.96 6.53
N TRP A 171 -4.70 10.19 5.55
CA TRP A 171 -4.43 8.76 5.73
C TRP A 171 -3.07 8.53 6.37
#